data_AF-A0A2Z2KPC8-F1
#
_entry.id   AF-A0A2Z2KPC8-F1
#
_cell.length_a   1.000
_cell.length_b   1.000
_cell.length_c   1.000
_cell.angle_alpha   90.00
_cell.angle_beta   90.00
_cell.angle_gamma   90.00
#
_symmetry.space_group_name_H-M   'P 1'
#
loop_
_entity.id
_entity.type
_entity.pdbx_description
1 polymer ?
#
loop_
_entity_poly.entity_id
_entity_poly.type
_entity_poly.pdbx_seq_one_letter_code
_entity_poly.pdbx_strand_id
1 'polypeptide(L)'
;MANDIQVCDQCNFTRMKSILPKLRKMAPDAEIKIGCKSYCGPCGKRAFVYINGRYVSAPTEDEVLKKVEAFVKRPAVQVQE
;
A
#
# COMPACT_ATOMS: atom_id res chain seq x y z
N MET A 1 -10.74 12.63 -4.80
CA MET A 1 -10.51 11.49 -5.71
C MET A 1 -10.22 10.32 -4.81
N ALA A 2 -11.14 9.34 -4.77
CA ALA A 2 -10.93 8.17 -3.94
C ALA A 2 -9.67 7.44 -4.40
N ASN A 3 -8.74 7.18 -3.49
CA ASN A 3 -7.54 6.42 -3.80
C ASN A 3 -7.88 4.93 -3.74
N ASP A 4 -7.69 4.18 -4.82
CA ASP A 4 -7.98 2.73 -4.79
C ASP A 4 -6.73 2.00 -4.28
N ILE A 5 -6.82 1.41 -3.09
CA ILE A 5 -5.73 0.66 -2.46
C ILE A 5 -6.12 -0.81 -2.41
N GLN A 6 -5.23 -1.70 -2.87
CA GLN A 6 -5.49 -3.14 -2.79
C GLN A 6 -4.34 -3.87 -2.09
N VAL A 7 -4.69 -4.70 -1.12
CA VAL A 7 -3.76 -5.48 -0.30
C VAL A 7 -4.18 -6.95 -0.26
N CYS A 8 -3.20 -7.84 -0.14
CA CYS A 8 -3.44 -9.28 -0.03
C CYS A 8 -3.36 -9.70 1.45
N ASP A 9 -4.47 -10.18 2.00
CA ASP A 9 -4.53 -10.73 3.37
C ASP A 9 -3.80 -12.07 3.50
N GLN A 10 -3.73 -12.83 2.42
CA GLN A 10 -3.05 -14.14 2.39
C GLN A 10 -1.52 -14.01 2.30
N CYS A 11 -0.97 -12.80 2.36
CA CYS A 11 0.45 -12.56 2.21
C CYS A 11 1.18 -12.62 3.55
N ASN A 12 2.26 -13.42 3.62
CA ASN A 12 3.00 -13.66 4.86
C ASN A 12 3.87 -12.44 5.30
N PHE A 13 4.30 -11.61 4.35
CA PHE A 13 5.14 -10.43 4.62
C PHE A 13 4.37 -9.11 4.84
N THR A 14 3.05 -9.11 4.69
CA THR A 14 2.23 -7.92 4.87
C THR A 14 1.29 -8.13 6.05
N ARG A 15 1.51 -7.42 7.17
CA ARG A 15 0.63 -7.57 8.33
C ARG A 15 -0.59 -6.67 8.21
N MET A 16 -1.74 -7.26 7.91
CA MET A 16 -3.03 -6.57 7.82
C MET A 16 -3.34 -5.70 9.05
N LYS A 17 -3.11 -6.20 10.27
CA LYS A 17 -3.33 -5.45 11.52
C LYS A 17 -2.48 -4.19 11.66
N SER A 18 -1.31 -4.14 11.01
CA SER A 18 -0.41 -2.98 11.07
C SER A 18 -0.56 -2.08 9.85
N ILE A 19 -0.70 -2.64 8.64
CA ILE A 19 -0.78 -1.87 7.40
C ILE A 19 -2.14 -1.16 7.25
N LEU A 20 -3.25 -1.79 7.63
CA LEU A 20 -4.59 -1.20 7.48
C LEU A 20 -4.76 0.13 8.23
N PRO A 21 -4.44 0.24 9.53
CA PRO A 21 -4.55 1.51 10.24
C PRO A 21 -3.58 2.56 9.69
N LYS A 22 -2.39 2.16 9.24
CA LYS A 22 -1.41 3.07 8.62
C LYS A 22 -1.94 3.61 7.28
N LEU A 23 -2.44 2.76 6.39
CA LEU A 23 -3.04 3.16 5.10
C LEU A 23 -4.25 4.07 5.28
N ARG A 24 -5.15 3.73 6.22
CA ARG A 24 -6.32 4.58 6.56
C ARG A 24 -5.92 5.95 7.11
N LYS A 25 -4.85 6.03 7.90
CA LYS A 25 -4.33 7.31 8.41
C LYS A 25 -3.76 8.17 7.29
N MET A 26 -3.05 7.58 6.33
CA MET A 26 -2.45 8.31 5.20
C MET A 26 -3.50 8.74 4.19
N ALA A 27 -4.49 7.88 3.94
CA ALA A 27 -5.52 8.09 2.95
C ALA A 27 -6.88 7.67 3.53
N PRO A 28 -7.53 8.55 4.32
CA PRO A 28 -8.85 8.25 4.90
C PRO A 28 -9.94 8.15 3.82
N ASP A 29 -9.75 8.83 2.68
CA ASP A 29 -10.61 8.78 1.49
C ASP A 29 -10.27 7.60 0.55
N ALA A 30 -9.33 6.72 0.94
CA ALA A 30 -8.96 5.57 0.12
C ALA A 30 -9.93 4.40 0.28
N GLU A 31 -10.27 3.78 -0.85
CA GLU A 31 -10.98 2.52 -0.88
C GLU A 31 -9.99 1.36 -0.75
N ILE A 32 -9.95 0.73 0.43
CA ILE A 32 -9.05 -0.41 0.70
C ILE A 32 -9.78 -1.71 0.36
N LYS A 33 -9.39 -2.35 -0.75
CA LYS A 33 -9.87 -3.68 -1.15
C LYS A 33 -8.89 -4.75 -0.71
N ILE A 34 -9.40 -5.78 -0.05
CA ILE A 34 -8.61 -6.92 0.40
C ILE A 34 -8.84 -8.05 -0.61
N GLY A 35 -7.78 -8.49 -1.29
CA GLY A 35 -7.90 -9.53 -2.30
C GLY A 35 -6.54 -10.10 -2.75
N CYS A 36 -6.51 -11.40 -3.04
CA CYS A 36 -5.34 -12.03 -3.63
C CYS A 36 -5.17 -11.54 -5.08
N LYS A 37 -3.97 -11.08 -5.40
CA LYS A 37 -3.61 -10.58 -6.73
C LYS A 37 -2.71 -11.52 -7.51
N SER A 38 -2.61 -12.77 -7.05
CA SER A 38 -1.63 -13.76 -7.52
C SER A 38 -0.18 -13.25 -7.54
N TYR A 39 0.11 -12.24 -6.72
CA TYR A 39 1.44 -11.62 -6.58
C TYR A 39 2.30 -12.36 -5.54
N CYS A 40 1.96 -13.63 -5.27
CA CYS A 40 2.47 -14.42 -4.15
C CYS A 40 3.99 -14.62 -4.20
N GLY A 41 4.58 -14.69 -5.40
CA GLY A 41 6.03 -14.84 -5.59
C GLY A 41 6.84 -13.71 -4.90
N PRO A 42 6.65 -12.44 -5.28
CA PRO A 42 7.27 -11.30 -4.60
C PRO A 42 6.67 -11.01 -3.21
N CYS A 43 5.38 -11.29 -2.97
CA CYS A 43 4.73 -11.08 -1.67
C CYS A 43 5.29 -12.01 -0.57
N GLY A 44 5.88 -13.15 -0.92
CA GLY A 44 6.53 -14.03 0.05
C GLY A 44 7.90 -13.56 0.54
N LYS A 45 8.45 -12.47 0.01
CA LYS A 45 9.78 -11.95 0.36
C LYS A 45 9.79 -10.46 0.72
N ARG A 46 8.73 -9.73 0.39
CA ARG A 46 8.68 -8.26 0.38
C ARG A 46 7.25 -7.79 0.66
N ALA A 47 7.10 -6.65 1.32
CA ALA A 47 5.81 -6.00 1.45
C ALA A 47 5.35 -5.44 0.10
N PHE A 48 4.05 -5.51 -0.16
CA PHE A 48 3.45 -5.06 -1.41
C PHE A 48 2.11 -4.36 -1.13
N VAL A 49 1.89 -3.23 -1.81
CA VAL A 49 0.63 -2.48 -1.81
C VAL A 49 0.33 -2.07 -3.25
N TYR A 50 -0.91 -2.25 -3.67
CA TYR A 50 -1.39 -1.69 -4.92
C TYR A 50 -2.09 -0.37 -4.64
N ILE A 51 -1.75 0.69 -5.38
CA ILE A 51 -2.40 1.99 -5.25
C ILE A 51 -2.62 2.63 -6.62
N ASN A 52 -3.83 3.10 -6.90
CA ASN A 52 -4.16 3.88 -8.11
C ASN A 52 -3.70 3.23 -9.43
N GLY A 53 -3.77 1.90 -9.55
CA GLY A 53 -3.30 1.21 -10.75
C GLY A 53 -1.83 0.78 -10.72
N ARG A 54 -1.07 1.12 -9.68
CA ARG A 54 0.37 0.84 -9.56
C ARG A 54 0.69 -0.18 -8.48
N TYR A 55 1.63 -1.06 -8.81
CA TYR A 55 2.21 -2.01 -7.87
C TYR A 55 3.39 -1.37 -7.16
N VAL A 56 3.30 -1.19 -5.84
CA VAL A 56 4.38 -0.66 -5.01
C VAL A 56 4.87 -1.79 -4.12
N SER A 57 6.13 -2.19 -4.28
CA SER A 57 6.76 -3.23 -3.45
C SER A 57 8.04 -2.73 -2.83
N ALA A 58 8.32 -3.17 -1.60
CA ALA A 58 9.48 -2.78 -0.83
C ALA A 58 9.89 -3.89 0.14
N PRO A 59 11.17 -3.94 0.57
CA PRO A 59 11.64 -4.99 1.47
C PRO A 59 10.92 -5.00 2.83
N THR A 60 10.45 -3.85 3.30
CA THR A 60 9.75 -3.70 4.58
C THR A 60 8.41 -2.98 4.41
N GLU A 61 7.49 -3.17 5.36
CA GLU A 61 6.22 -2.44 5.40
C GLU A 61 6.42 -0.92 5.42
N ASP A 62 7.37 -0.43 6.21
CA ASP A 62 7.60 1.01 6.36
C ASP A 62 8.10 1.65 5.05
N GLU A 63 9.00 0.98 4.34
CA GLU A 63 9.46 1.42 3.02
C GLU A 63 8.34 1.41 1.98
N VAL A 64 7.46 0.39 2.02
CA VAL A 64 6.33 0.32 1.09
C VAL A 64 5.36 1.46 1.35
N LEU A 65 5.12 1.77 2.63
CA LEU A 65 4.25 2.85 3.05
C LEU A 65 4.81 4.20 2.62
N LYS A 66 6.08 4.51 2.87
CA LYS A 66 6.73 5.74 2.39
C LYS A 66 6.58 5.93 0.88
N LYS A 67 6.74 4.84 0.11
CA LYS A 67 6.52 4.88 -1.34
C LYS A 67 5.05 5.11 -1.67
N VAL A 68 4.14 4.37 -1.06
CA VAL A 68 2.69 4.52 -1.24
C VAL A 68 2.26 5.95 -0.94
N GLU A 69 2.79 6.58 0.11
CA GLU A 69 2.51 7.97 0.49
C GLU A 69 2.81 8.98 -0.61
N ALA A 70 3.83 8.72 -1.44
CA ALA A 70 4.16 9.54 -2.61
C ALA A 70 3.19 9.30 -3.79
N PHE A 71 2.47 8.17 -3.81
CA PHE A 71 1.48 7.82 -4.83
C PHE A 71 0.02 8.05 -4.40
N VAL A 72 -0.23 8.31 -3.11
CA VAL A 72 -1.55 8.76 -2.64
C VAL A 72 -1.82 10.09 -3.33
N LYS A 73 -2.89 10.15 -4.14
CA LYS A 73 -3.38 11.39 -4.74
C LYS A 73 -3.98 12.24 -3.62
N ARG A 74 -3.11 12.96 -2.91
CA ARG A 74 -3.46 14.10 -2.07
C ARG A 74 -3.49 15.35 -2.95
N PRO A 75 -4.37 16.33 -2.72
CA PRO A 75 -4.14 17.67 -3.27
C PRO A 75 -2.73 18.11 -2.79
N ALA A 76 -1.91 18.53 -3.75
CA ALA A 76 -0.45 18.62 -3.67
C ALA A 76 0.13 19.10 -2.32
N VAL A 77 0.98 18.28 -1.71
CA VAL A 77 2.17 18.77 -1.00
C VAL A 77 3.34 17.90 -1.48
N GLN A 78 4.05 18.44 -2.46
CA GLN A 78 5.38 17.99 -2.84
C GLN A 78 6.33 18.29 -1.69
N VAL A 79 7.03 17.28 -1.16
CA VAL A 79 8.33 17.46 -0.52
C VAL A 79 9.15 16.20 -0.77
N GLN A 80 10.10 16.29 -1.69
CA GLN A 80 11.32 15.49 -1.69
C GLN A 80 12.44 16.52 -1.81
N GLU A 81 13.17 16.71 -0.72
CA GLU A 81 14.38 17.54 -0.61
C GLU A 81 15.60 16.76 -1.12
#